data_AF-A0A2T7Q3A6-F1
#
_entry.id   AF-A0A2T7Q3A6-F1
#
_cell.length_a   1.000
_cell.length_b   1.000
_cell.length_c   1.000
_cell.angle_alpha   90.00
_cell.angle_beta   90.00
_cell.angle_gamma   90.00
#
_symmetry.space_group_name_H-M   'P 1'
#
loop_
_entity.id
_entity.type
_entity.pdbx_description
1 polymer ?
#
loop_
_entity_poly.entity_id
_entity_poly.type
_entity_poly.pdbx_seq_one_letter_code
_entity_poly.pdbx_strand_id
1 'polypeptide(L)' 'MKKEKFLWEIPRPKKPLQLPSFFNKDEITIIIKSAGNIKHKTMLMLAYSSGLRVSEWLI' A
#
# COMPACT_ATOMS: atom_id res chain seq x y z
N MET A 1 44.90 -3.21 17.80
CA MET A 1 43.90 -4.08 17.15
C MET A 1 42.69 -4.23 18.08
N LYS A 2 41.60 -3.47 17.88
CA LYS A 2 40.30 -3.66 18.58
C LYS A 2 39.24 -2.72 17.98
N LYS A 3 38.76 -2.98 16.77
CA LYS A 3 37.62 -2.26 16.16
C LYS A 3 36.69 -3.18 15.35
N GLU A 4 36.63 -4.48 15.68
CA GLU A 4 35.74 -5.41 14.95
C GLU A 4 34.37 -5.61 15.60
N LYS A 5 34.19 -5.30 16.90
CA LYS A 5 32.95 -5.64 17.62
C LYS A 5 31.81 -4.63 17.45
N PHE A 6 32.09 -3.40 17.03
CA PHE A 6 31.07 -2.33 16.93
C PHE A 6 30.15 -2.44 15.70
N LEU A 7 30.50 -3.22 14.69
CA LEU A 7 29.65 -3.37 13.49
C LEU A 7 28.48 -4.34 13.69
N TRP A 8 28.48 -5.18 14.72
CA TRP A 8 27.43 -6.19 14.93
C TRP A 8 26.21 -5.66 15.70
N GLU A 9 26.36 -4.61 16.50
CA GLU A 9 25.28 -4.02 17.30
C GLU A 9 24.49 -2.94 16.53
N ILE A 10 24.92 -2.56 15.33
CA ILE A 10 24.20 -1.59 14.52
C ILE A 10 23.05 -2.32 13.80
N PRO A 11 21.78 -2.06 14.14
CA PRO A 11 20.67 -2.62 13.40
C PRO A 11 20.79 -2.15 11.94
N ARG A 12 20.81 -3.10 11.00
CA ARG A 12 20.86 -2.74 9.57
C ARG A 12 19.70 -1.78 9.27
N PRO A 13 19.95 -0.68 8.54
CA PRO A 13 18.87 0.20 8.11
C PRO A 13 17.84 -0.66 7.38
N LYS A 14 16.57 -0.54 7.80
CA LYS A 14 15.46 -1.24 7.15
C LYS A 14 15.53 -0.91 5.65
N LYS A 15 15.39 -1.94 4.81
CA LYS A 15 15.38 -1.78 3.36
C LYS A 15 14.45 -0.60 3.03
N PRO A 16 14.88 0.34 2.16
CA PRO A 16 14.01 1.42 1.75
C PRO A 16 12.74 0.78 1.17
N LEU A 17 11.60 1.07 1.79
CA LEU A 17 10.33 0.73 1.17
C LEU A 17 10.29 1.52 -0.13
N GLN A 18 10.31 0.80 -1.25
CA GLN A 18 10.01 1.41 -2.54
C GLN A 18 8.65 2.10 -2.39
N LEU A 19 8.57 3.36 -2.83
CA LEU A 19 7.32 4.09 -2.84
C LEU A 19 6.29 3.19 -3.54
N PRO A 20 5.17 2.85 -2.89
CA PRO A 20 4.17 2.02 -3.52
C PRO A 20 3.77 2.70 -4.82
N SER A 21 3.81 1.95 -5.93
CA SER A 21 3.45 2.46 -7.25
C SER A 21 2.10 3.17 -7.15
N PHE A 22 2.11 4.48 -7.34
CA PHE A 22 0.90 5.28 -7.20
C PHE A 22 0.00 4.98 -8.41
N PHE A 23 -1.25 4.60 -8.15
CA PHE A 23 -2.21 4.40 -9.22
C PHE A 23 -2.68 5.75 -9.76
N ASN A 24 -2.61 5.94 -11.08
CA ASN A 24 -3.22 7.11 -11.72
C ASN A 24 -4.76 6.98 -11.73
N LYS A 25 -5.46 8.12 -11.84
CA LYS A 25 -6.94 8.14 -11.90
C LYS A 25 -7.51 7.29 -13.04
N ASP A 26 -6.81 7.20 -14.16
CA ASP A 26 -7.16 6.33 -15.29
C ASP A 26 -7.11 4.85 -14.91
N GLU A 27 -6.02 4.39 -14.29
CA GLU A 27 -5.87 3.00 -13.82
C GLU A 27 -7.01 2.61 -12.87
N ILE A 28 -7.35 3.51 -11.94
CA ILE A 28 -8.44 3.30 -10.98
C ILE A 28 -9.79 3.22 -11.69
N THR A 29 -10.00 4.05 -12.71
CA THR A 29 -11.22 4.01 -13.53
C THR A 29 -11.34 2.69 -14.28
N ILE A 30 -10.25 2.17 -14.83
CA ILE A 30 -10.20 0.87 -15.52
C ILE A 30 -10.53 -0.26 -14.54
N ILE A 31 -9.94 -0.25 -13.34
CA ILE A 31 -10.19 -1.24 -12.29
C ILE A 31 -11.67 -1.23 -11.86
N ILE A 32 -12.24 -0.04 -11.62
CA ILE A 32 -13.65 0.11 -11.25
C ILE A 32 -14.55 -0.35 -12.41
N LYS A 33 -14.22 -0.03 -13.66
CA LYS A 33 -15.00 -0.50 -14.83
C LYS A 33 -14.92 -2.01 -15.03
N SER A 34 -13.78 -2.62 -14.72
CA SER A 34 -13.56 -4.06 -14.82
C SER A 34 -14.35 -4.85 -13.76
N ALA A 35 -14.79 -4.21 -12.68
CA ALA A 35 -15.66 -4.85 -11.69
C ALA A 35 -17.07 -5.07 -12.27
N GLY A 36 -17.35 -6.32 -12.68
CA GLY A 36 -18.62 -6.70 -13.33
C GLY A 36 -19.86 -6.67 -12.44
N ASN A 37 -19.72 -6.50 -11.11
CA ASN A 37 -20.84 -6.48 -10.17
C ASN A 37 -20.91 -5.14 -9.43
N ILE A 38 -22.13 -4.60 -9.27
CA ILE A 38 -22.39 -3.32 -8.61
C ILE A 38 -21.83 -3.27 -7.19
N LYS A 39 -21.87 -4.39 -6.45
CA LYS A 39 -21.35 -4.47 -5.08
C LYS A 39 -19.85 -4.18 -4.99
N HIS A 40 -19.06 -4.77 -5.89
CA HIS A 40 -17.61 -4.54 -5.93
C HIS A 40 -17.28 -3.13 -6.41
N LYS A 41 -18.06 -2.60 -7.35
CA LYS A 41 -17.90 -1.24 -7.86
C LYS A 41 -18.06 -0.20 -6.76
N THR A 42 -19.09 -0.37 -5.93
CA THR A 42 -19.34 0.49 -4.77
C THR A 42 -18.24 0.37 -3.71
N MET A 43 -17.76 -0.85 -3.42
CA MET A 43 -16.64 -1.05 -2.49
C MET A 43 -15.35 -0.37 -2.96
N LEU A 44 -15.01 -0.49 -4.25
CA LEU A 44 -13.83 0.14 -4.84
C LEU A 44 -13.93 1.67 -4.83
N MET A 45 -15.09 2.23 -5.18
CA MET A 45 -15.33 3.68 -5.12
C MET A 45 -15.27 4.22 -3.69
N LEU A 46 -15.83 3.48 -2.73
CA LEU A 46 -15.84 3.90 -1.33
C LEU A 46 -14.43 3.83 -0.73
N ALA A 47 -13.69 2.76 -0.97
CA ALA A 47 -12.29 2.65 -0.54
C ALA A 47 -11.41 3.76 -1.15
N TYR A 48 -11.59 4.07 -2.43
CA TYR A 48 -10.87 5.15 -3.10
C TYR A 48 -11.24 6.53 -2.58
N SER A 49 -12.53 6.81 -2.38
CA SER A 49 -13.01 8.14 -1.97
C SER A 49 -12.74 8.45 -0.50
N SER A 50 -12.80 7.42 0.35
CA SER A 50 -12.64 7.59 1.80
C SER A 50 -11.18 7.50 2.24
N GLY A 51 -10.27 6.99 1.41
CA GLY A 51 -8.84 6.82 1.76
C GLY A 51 -8.61 5.94 2.99
N LEU A 52 -9.65 5.24 3.45
CA LEU A 52 -9.67 4.39 4.62
C LEU A 52 -8.81 3.15 4.36
N ARG A 53 -8.04 2.73 5.36
CA ARG A 53 -7.32 1.46 5.25
C ARG A 53 -8.32 0.32 5.24
N VAL A 54 -8.00 -0.78 4.56
CA VAL A 54 -8.86 -1.99 4.49
C VAL A 54 -9.33 -2.46 5.87
N SER A 55 -8.53 -2.22 6.90
CA SER A 55 -8.84 -2.53 8.30
C SER A 55 -10.03 -1.76 8.89
N GLU A 56 -10.39 -0.59 8.36
CA GLU A 56 -11.44 0.27 8.92
C GLU A 56 -12.82 0.03 8.30
N TRP A 57 -12.89 -0.52 7.08
CA TRP A 57 -14.17 -0.82 6.41
C TRP A 57 -14.53 -2.32 6.43
N LEU A 58 -13.58 -3.19 6.81
CA LEU A 58 -13.79 -4.64 6.99
C LEU A 58 -14.12 -5.01 8.45
N ILE A 59 -14.31 -4.01 9.32
CA ILE A 59 -14.83 -4.18 10.68
C ILE A 59 -16.34 -3.92 10.66
#